data_AF-A0A4S4L084-F1
#
_entry.id   AF-A0A4S4L084-F1
#
_cell.length_a   1.000
_cell.length_b   1.000
_cell.length_c   1.000
_cell.angle_alpha   90.00
_cell.angle_beta   90.00
_cell.angle_gamma   90.00
#
_symmetry.space_group_name_H-M   'P 1'
#
loop_
_entity.id
_entity.type
_entity.pdbx_description
1 polymer ?
#
loop_
_entity_poly.entity_id
_entity_poly.type
_entity_poly.pdbx_seq_one_letter_code
_entity_poly.pdbx_strand_id
1 'polypeptide(L)'
;MPLLTQSDLGTENHGVANGHTTLRHLHDPSLAASLQRKFLGGHRNIKPEIAWRQVCQRWAPGFEDLLDFGVNSGLYNPDDPLERMVFHHIFILWLQKELDKFRLHFNNSKPRYDRNKVLPHERPDNIFECLEDFGTVDFSVKVDPNHLSSVRNQFAPPDHFVFDLVPPEFFQLASQFEAEMGNPEVTEDNIWVIYSELVFYFHAVEGQDDLNVALSARSTEPAPPGGLGVDDDEFMPVLDLPPYRNGNQVIGVAVTAGDSGFEGEGTGSAYSDTENMNYSSDGSEEAGIIFTPGGSDNEDMY
;
A
#
# COMPACT_ATOMS: atom_id res chain seq x y z
N MET A 1 3.19 11.96 10.71
CA MET A 1 1.79 11.78 10.27
C MET A 1 1.35 13.00 9.44
N PRO A 2 0.55 12.87 8.37
CA PRO A 2 0.01 13.99 7.57
C PRO A 2 -1.17 14.69 8.27
N LEU A 3 -1.47 15.97 8.00
CA LEU A 3 -2.60 16.67 8.65
C LEU A 3 -3.94 16.08 8.17
N LEU A 4 -4.12 16.04 6.85
CA LEU A 4 -5.28 15.47 6.19
C LEU A 4 -4.89 14.25 5.38
N THR A 5 -5.79 13.28 5.32
CA THR A 5 -5.72 12.19 4.35
C THR A 5 -6.87 12.29 3.35
N GLN A 6 -6.74 11.63 2.20
CA GLN A 6 -7.72 11.66 1.11
C GLN A 6 -7.99 10.23 0.64
N SER A 7 -9.24 9.96 0.27
CA SER A 7 -9.64 8.77 -0.50
C SER A 7 -10.88 9.05 -1.32
N ASP A 8 -11.25 8.08 -2.13
CA ASP A 8 -12.60 7.91 -2.64
C ASP A 8 -13.64 7.67 -1.53
N LEU A 9 -14.90 7.59 -1.96
CA LEU A 9 -16.10 7.50 -1.12
C LEU A 9 -16.41 6.08 -0.63
N GLY A 10 -15.51 5.12 -0.88
CA GLY A 10 -15.70 3.73 -0.48
C GLY A 10 -15.76 3.57 1.04
N THR A 11 -16.66 2.70 1.49
CA THR A 11 -16.95 2.49 2.92
C THR A 11 -15.82 1.78 3.66
N GLU A 12 -14.98 1.03 2.94
CA GLU A 12 -13.76 0.40 3.45
C GLU A 12 -12.76 1.42 4.02
N ASN A 13 -12.84 2.69 3.58
CA ASN A 13 -11.96 3.75 4.06
C ASN A 13 -12.36 4.32 5.42
N HIS A 14 -13.53 3.97 5.97
CA HIS A 14 -14.04 4.59 7.19
C HIS A 14 -13.13 4.30 8.40
N GLY A 15 -12.62 3.07 8.55
CA GLY A 15 -11.70 2.71 9.63
C GLY A 15 -10.41 3.53 9.60
N VAL A 16 -9.82 3.69 8.42
CA VAL A 16 -8.62 4.52 8.22
C VAL A 16 -8.92 6.00 8.51
N ALA A 17 -10.07 6.51 8.07
CA ALA A 17 -10.50 7.88 8.32
C ALA A 17 -10.67 8.16 9.83
N ASN A 18 -11.32 7.24 10.55
CA ASN A 18 -11.56 7.33 11.98
C ASN A 18 -10.26 7.20 12.78
N GLY A 19 -9.41 6.24 12.43
CA GLY A 19 -8.12 6.03 13.08
C GLY A 19 -7.19 7.23 12.91
N HIS A 20 -7.08 7.76 11.70
CA HIS A 20 -6.29 8.96 11.42
C HIS A 20 -6.81 10.19 12.17
N THR A 21 -8.13 10.40 12.18
CA THR A 21 -8.76 11.52 12.89
C THR A 21 -8.50 11.43 14.40
N THR A 22 -8.71 10.26 15.00
CA THR A 22 -8.47 10.01 16.42
C THR A 22 -7.01 10.26 16.79
N LEU A 23 -6.06 9.72 16.01
CA LEU A 23 -4.64 9.97 16.24
C LEU A 23 -4.31 11.46 16.15
N ARG A 24 -4.91 12.19 15.21
CA ARG A 24 -4.71 13.63 15.11
C ARG A 24 -5.24 14.39 16.30
N HIS A 25 -6.40 14.04 16.81
CA HIS A 25 -6.96 14.69 18.01
C HIS A 25 -6.13 14.41 19.26
N LEU A 26 -5.57 13.20 19.40
CA LEU A 26 -4.69 12.86 20.52
C LEU A 26 -3.39 13.67 20.52
N HIS A 27 -2.85 13.98 19.33
CA HIS A 27 -1.60 14.73 19.18
C HIS A 27 -1.80 16.24 19.08
N ASP A 28 -2.97 16.69 18.64
CA ASP A 28 -3.34 18.09 18.56
C ASP A 28 -4.82 18.25 18.95
N PRO A 29 -5.10 18.48 20.25
CA PRO A 29 -6.47 18.63 20.76
C PRO A 29 -7.24 19.81 20.13
N SER A 30 -6.58 20.79 19.52
CA SER A 30 -7.25 21.90 18.84
C SER A 30 -8.09 21.44 17.64
N LEU A 31 -7.79 20.25 17.12
CA LEU A 31 -8.44 19.65 15.97
C LEU A 31 -9.70 18.84 16.29
N ALA A 32 -10.03 18.65 17.58
CA ALA A 32 -11.07 17.74 18.06
C ALA A 32 -12.47 17.96 17.43
N ALA A 33 -12.74 19.18 16.96
CA ALA A 33 -14.01 19.55 16.33
C ALA A 33 -14.05 19.30 14.81
N SER A 34 -13.10 18.58 14.22
CA SER A 34 -13.02 18.37 12.76
C SER A 34 -12.54 16.99 12.35
N LEU A 35 -13.11 16.49 11.25
CA LEU A 35 -12.70 15.24 10.61
C LEU A 35 -11.47 15.46 9.73
N GLN A 36 -10.40 14.70 9.99
CA GLN A 36 -9.11 14.87 9.31
C GLN A 36 -8.96 13.99 8.06
N ARG A 37 -10.09 13.71 7.43
CA ARG A 37 -10.24 13.01 6.16
C ARG A 37 -11.02 13.88 5.19
N LYS A 38 -10.61 13.87 3.94
CA LYS A 38 -11.38 14.43 2.83
C LYS A 38 -11.74 13.31 1.85
N PHE A 39 -13.03 12.99 1.78
CA PHE A 39 -13.55 12.09 0.77
C PHE A 39 -13.69 12.83 -0.57
N LEU A 40 -13.14 12.24 -1.63
CA LEU A 40 -13.07 12.78 -2.97
C LEU A 40 -13.88 11.91 -3.92
N GLY A 41 -15.03 12.39 -4.36
CA GLY A 41 -15.81 11.69 -5.40
C GLY A 41 -15.24 11.90 -6.81
N GLY A 42 -15.52 10.94 -7.70
CA GLY A 42 -15.20 11.00 -9.13
C GLY A 42 -13.70 10.99 -9.43
N HIS A 43 -13.30 11.62 -10.54
CA HIS A 43 -11.90 11.72 -11.01
C HIS A 43 -11.01 12.63 -10.14
N ARG A 44 -11.20 12.68 -8.82
CA ARG A 44 -10.42 13.53 -7.91
C ARG A 44 -9.40 12.74 -7.09
N ASN A 45 -9.47 11.40 -7.09
CA ASN A 45 -8.47 10.52 -6.48
C ASN A 45 -7.29 10.19 -7.43
N ILE A 46 -6.88 11.17 -8.24
CA ILE A 46 -6.00 10.93 -9.40
C ILE A 46 -4.60 10.46 -8.96
N LYS A 47 -4.10 10.89 -7.80
CA LYS A 47 -2.70 10.62 -7.41
C LYS A 47 -2.44 9.15 -7.06
N PRO A 48 -3.20 8.51 -6.15
CA PRO A 48 -3.08 7.07 -5.93
C PRO A 48 -3.35 6.26 -7.20
N GLU A 49 -4.35 6.64 -7.99
CA GLU A 49 -4.67 5.97 -9.26
C GLU A 49 -3.52 6.04 -10.27
N ILE A 50 -2.87 7.20 -10.43
CA ILE A 50 -1.69 7.35 -11.29
C ILE A 50 -0.54 6.46 -10.78
N ALA A 51 -0.27 6.47 -9.47
CA ALA A 51 0.80 5.67 -8.90
C ALA A 51 0.55 4.18 -9.14
N TRP A 52 -0.67 3.70 -8.89
CA TRP A 52 -1.08 2.33 -9.15
C TRP A 52 -0.98 1.98 -10.63
N ARG A 53 -1.45 2.86 -11.51
CA ARG A 53 -1.33 2.69 -12.97
C ARG A 53 0.12 2.51 -13.42
N GLN A 54 1.08 3.23 -12.83
CA GLN A 54 2.49 3.05 -13.17
C GLN A 54 3.02 1.67 -12.78
N VAL A 55 2.59 1.12 -11.64
CA VAL A 55 2.91 -0.26 -11.23
C VAL A 55 2.29 -1.25 -12.24
N CYS A 56 0.99 -1.10 -12.51
CA CYS A 56 0.27 -1.97 -13.43
C CYS A 56 0.80 -1.93 -14.86
N GLN A 57 1.33 -0.81 -15.34
CA GLN A 57 1.84 -0.72 -16.72
C GLN A 57 3.26 -1.26 -16.90
N ARG A 58 4.06 -1.31 -15.83
CA ARG A 58 5.49 -1.61 -15.92
C ARG A 58 5.87 -2.97 -15.37
N TRP A 59 5.20 -3.41 -14.32
CA TRP A 59 5.55 -4.63 -13.59
C TRP A 59 4.47 -5.71 -13.74
N ALA A 60 3.18 -5.33 -13.64
CA ALA A 60 2.10 -6.30 -13.66
C ALA A 60 2.02 -7.19 -14.91
N PRO A 61 2.37 -6.77 -16.15
CA PRO A 61 2.23 -7.65 -17.31
C PRO A 61 3.04 -8.95 -17.18
N GLY A 62 4.27 -8.89 -16.65
CA GLY A 62 5.06 -10.11 -16.43
C GLY A 62 4.49 -11.01 -15.34
N PHE A 63 3.91 -10.41 -14.30
CA PHE A 63 3.21 -11.15 -13.24
C PHE A 63 1.91 -11.78 -13.75
N GLU A 64 1.13 -11.05 -14.55
CA GLU A 64 -0.10 -11.53 -15.17
C GLU A 64 0.18 -12.65 -16.18
N ASP A 65 1.21 -12.52 -17.02
CA ASP A 65 1.65 -13.57 -17.95
C ASP A 65 2.01 -14.87 -17.20
N LEU A 66 2.68 -14.76 -16.05
CA LEU A 66 3.03 -15.88 -15.19
C LEU A 66 1.79 -16.57 -14.58
N LEU A 67 0.79 -15.78 -14.17
CA LEU A 67 -0.48 -16.30 -13.66
C LEU A 67 -1.30 -16.98 -14.76
N ASP A 68 -1.39 -16.33 -15.92
CA ASP A 68 -2.07 -16.85 -17.11
C ASP A 68 -1.43 -18.17 -17.56
N PHE A 69 -0.11 -18.30 -17.48
CA PHE A 69 0.57 -19.56 -17.76
C PHE A 69 0.08 -20.69 -16.85
N GLY A 70 -0.06 -20.45 -15.54
CA GLY A 70 -0.52 -21.46 -14.59
C GLY A 70 -1.96 -21.91 -14.84
N VAL A 71 -2.86 -20.96 -15.09
CA VAL A 71 -4.27 -21.24 -15.39
C VAL A 71 -4.40 -21.97 -16.73
N ASN A 72 -3.78 -21.45 -17.80
CA ASN A 72 -3.91 -22.02 -19.14
C ASN A 72 -3.22 -23.38 -19.30
N SER A 73 -2.19 -23.66 -18.49
CA SER A 73 -1.52 -24.97 -18.48
C SER A 73 -2.24 -26.00 -17.59
N GLY A 74 -3.30 -25.59 -16.89
CA GLY A 74 -4.03 -26.45 -15.95
C GLY A 74 -3.26 -26.77 -14.67
N LEU A 75 -2.28 -25.94 -14.29
CA LEU A 75 -1.54 -26.06 -13.03
C LEU A 75 -2.34 -25.52 -11.84
N TYR A 76 -3.24 -24.57 -12.09
CA TYR A 76 -4.07 -23.93 -11.07
C TYR A 76 -5.54 -24.01 -11.45
N ASN A 77 -6.36 -24.53 -10.54
CA ASN A 77 -7.81 -24.52 -10.62
C ASN A 77 -8.41 -23.53 -9.60
N PRO A 78 -8.93 -22.37 -10.02
CA PRO A 78 -9.55 -21.40 -9.11
C PRO A 78 -10.86 -21.90 -8.50
N ASP A 79 -11.48 -22.96 -9.03
CA ASP A 79 -12.69 -23.54 -8.44
C ASP A 79 -12.39 -24.52 -7.31
N ASP A 80 -11.12 -24.92 -7.14
CA ASP A 80 -10.69 -25.79 -6.03
C ASP A 80 -10.30 -24.94 -4.79
N PRO A 81 -10.99 -25.10 -3.64
CA PRO A 81 -10.67 -24.36 -2.43
C PRO A 81 -9.26 -24.61 -1.89
N LEU A 82 -8.73 -25.82 -2.02
CA LEU A 82 -7.39 -26.15 -1.54
C LEU A 82 -6.35 -25.40 -2.37
N GLU A 83 -6.46 -25.49 -3.69
CA GLU A 83 -5.59 -24.80 -4.63
C GLU A 83 -5.63 -23.28 -4.43
N ARG A 84 -6.82 -22.70 -4.17
CA ARG A 84 -6.95 -21.28 -3.80
C ARG A 84 -6.17 -20.93 -2.53
N MET A 85 -6.20 -21.77 -1.50
CA MET A 85 -5.45 -21.50 -0.27
C MET A 85 -3.93 -21.59 -0.48
N VAL A 86 -3.47 -22.62 -1.19
CA VAL A 86 -2.04 -22.73 -1.58
C VAL A 86 -1.63 -21.51 -2.41
N PHE A 87 -2.47 -21.10 -3.36
CA PHE A 87 -2.24 -19.91 -4.18
C PHE A 87 -2.13 -18.65 -3.33
N HIS A 88 -3.08 -18.40 -2.42
CA HIS A 88 -3.03 -17.25 -1.51
C HIS A 88 -1.77 -17.25 -0.64
N HIS A 89 -1.39 -18.41 -0.10
CA HIS A 89 -0.20 -18.54 0.73
C HIS A 89 1.08 -18.21 -0.04
N ILE A 90 1.27 -18.74 -1.25
CA ILE A 90 2.51 -18.57 -2.01
C ILE A 90 2.52 -17.25 -2.81
N PHE A 91 1.50 -17.01 -3.63
CA PHE A 91 1.51 -15.91 -4.60
C PHE A 91 1.27 -14.55 -3.95
N ILE A 92 0.43 -14.43 -2.92
CA ILE A 92 0.22 -13.13 -2.26
C ILE A 92 1.46 -12.72 -1.48
N LEU A 93 2.13 -13.67 -0.80
CA LEU A 93 3.39 -13.38 -0.12
C LEU A 93 4.50 -12.99 -1.11
N TRP A 94 4.58 -13.65 -2.26
CA TRP A 94 5.53 -13.27 -3.30
C TRP A 94 5.20 -11.90 -3.92
N LEU A 95 3.93 -11.63 -4.24
CA LEU A 95 3.45 -10.32 -4.70
C LEU A 95 3.83 -9.22 -3.71
N GLN A 96 3.62 -9.43 -2.41
CA GLN A 96 4.01 -8.48 -1.37
C GLN A 96 5.52 -8.19 -1.39
N LYS A 97 6.37 -9.23 -1.53
CA LYS A 97 7.83 -9.05 -1.66
C LYS A 97 8.21 -8.23 -2.89
N GLU A 98 7.57 -8.47 -4.03
CA GLU A 98 7.82 -7.71 -5.26
C GLU A 98 7.36 -6.24 -5.14
N LEU A 99 6.20 -6.00 -4.51
CA LEU A 99 5.74 -4.64 -4.20
C LEU A 99 6.69 -3.90 -3.23
N ASP A 100 7.27 -4.61 -2.25
CA ASP A 100 8.28 -4.05 -1.36
C ASP A 100 9.58 -3.70 -2.09
N LYS A 101 10.02 -4.53 -3.06
CA LYS A 101 11.15 -4.21 -3.95
C LYS A 101 10.84 -2.98 -4.80
N PHE A 102 9.63 -2.90 -5.36
CA PHE A 102 9.18 -1.72 -6.12
C PHE A 102 9.20 -0.46 -5.24
N ARG A 103 8.67 -0.52 -4.02
CA ARG A 103 8.70 0.59 -3.06
C ARG A 103 10.13 1.06 -2.79
N LEU A 104 11.03 0.12 -2.50
CA LEU A 104 12.44 0.42 -2.26
C LEU A 104 13.08 1.11 -3.46
N HIS A 105 12.87 0.57 -4.66
CA HIS A 105 13.40 1.16 -5.89
C HIS A 105 12.84 2.56 -6.14
N PHE A 106 11.53 2.74 -5.97
CA PHE A 106 10.87 4.03 -6.16
C PHE A 106 11.42 5.10 -5.21
N ASN A 107 11.55 4.77 -3.93
CA ASN A 107 12.04 5.69 -2.90
C ASN A 107 13.54 6.00 -3.00
N ASN A 108 14.31 5.11 -3.62
CA ASN A 108 15.74 5.30 -3.88
C ASN A 108 16.05 5.86 -5.28
N SER A 109 15.03 6.01 -6.13
CA SER A 109 15.20 6.57 -7.46
C SER A 109 15.09 8.09 -7.41
N LYS A 110 16.00 8.77 -8.12
CA LYS A 110 15.95 10.23 -8.22
C LYS A 110 14.80 10.63 -9.14
N PRO A 111 13.82 11.43 -8.68
CA PRO A 111 12.76 11.93 -9.54
C PRO A 111 13.33 12.81 -10.66
N ARG A 112 12.65 12.84 -11.81
CA ARG A 112 13.01 13.78 -12.88
C ARG A 112 12.91 15.21 -12.35
N TYR A 113 13.91 16.01 -12.69
CA TYR A 113 13.92 17.43 -12.35
C TYR A 113 12.74 18.16 -13.00
N ASP A 114 12.00 18.94 -12.21
CA ASP A 114 10.92 19.80 -12.68
C ASP A 114 11.17 21.24 -12.21
N ARG A 115 11.44 22.13 -13.16
CA ARG A 115 11.72 23.55 -12.90
C ARG A 115 10.57 24.28 -12.20
N ASN A 116 9.35 23.76 -12.29
CA ASN A 116 8.17 24.38 -11.69
C ASN A 116 7.94 23.96 -10.23
N LYS A 117 8.73 23.00 -9.71
CA LYS A 117 8.57 22.46 -8.36
C LYS A 117 9.54 23.16 -7.40
N VAL A 118 9.00 23.74 -6.33
CA VAL A 118 9.81 24.41 -5.28
C VAL A 118 10.48 23.41 -4.32
N LEU A 119 9.95 22.18 -4.24
CA LEU A 119 10.46 21.14 -3.34
C LEU A 119 11.81 20.57 -3.82
N PRO A 120 12.63 20.00 -2.91
CA PRO A 120 13.88 19.37 -3.26
C PRO A 120 13.74 18.27 -4.33
N HIS A 121 14.80 18.14 -5.15
CA HIS A 121 14.86 17.25 -6.31
C HIS A 121 15.91 16.15 -6.11
N GLU A 122 15.87 15.48 -4.96
CA GLU A 122 16.68 14.30 -4.67
C GLU A 122 15.84 13.05 -4.45
N ARG A 123 16.52 11.92 -4.22
CA ARG A 123 15.89 10.65 -3.83
C ARG A 123 14.98 10.87 -2.63
N PRO A 124 13.73 10.40 -2.65
CA PRO A 124 12.79 10.55 -1.55
C PRO A 124 13.37 10.18 -0.18
N ASP A 125 14.07 9.05 -0.08
CA ASP A 125 14.69 8.62 1.18
C ASP A 125 15.76 9.61 1.67
N ASN A 126 16.65 10.09 0.78
CA ASN A 126 17.66 11.09 1.12
C ASN A 126 17.04 12.40 1.61
N ILE A 127 15.97 12.87 0.94
CA ILE A 127 15.26 14.08 1.37
C ILE A 127 14.68 13.85 2.77
N PHE A 128 14.08 12.67 3.01
CA PHE A 128 13.44 12.36 4.28
C PHE A 128 14.42 12.24 5.44
N GLU A 129 15.59 11.62 5.22
CA GLU A 129 16.60 11.36 6.25
C GLU A 129 17.54 12.56 6.49
N CYS A 130 17.83 13.36 5.46
CA CYS A 130 18.81 14.43 5.49
C CYS A 130 18.20 15.80 5.11
N LEU A 131 17.07 16.15 5.73
CA LEU A 131 16.32 17.40 5.43
C LEU A 131 17.16 18.68 5.52
N GLU A 132 18.14 18.71 6.45
CA GLU A 132 19.03 19.85 6.70
C GLU A 132 19.90 20.19 5.48
N ASP A 133 20.36 19.17 4.74
CA ASP A 133 21.20 19.33 3.55
C ASP A 133 20.46 20.01 2.39
N PHE A 134 19.12 20.00 2.44
CA PHE A 134 18.24 20.60 1.45
C PHE A 134 17.65 21.94 1.89
N GLY A 135 18.05 22.47 3.06
CA GLY A 135 17.51 23.71 3.61
C GLY A 135 16.00 23.62 3.91
N THR A 136 15.51 22.43 4.26
CA THR A 136 14.10 22.17 4.56
C THR A 136 13.85 21.90 6.04
N VAL A 137 12.58 21.98 6.46
CA VAL A 137 12.16 21.78 7.85
C VAL A 137 11.30 20.52 7.96
N ASP A 138 11.51 19.72 9.01
CA ASP A 138 10.66 18.57 9.32
C ASP A 138 9.30 19.03 9.87
N PHE A 139 8.25 18.89 9.06
CA PHE A 139 6.86 19.13 9.48
C PHE A 139 6.16 17.86 9.99
N SER A 140 6.90 16.77 10.19
CA SER A 140 6.32 15.51 10.62
C SER A 140 5.87 15.56 12.08
N VAL A 141 4.60 15.22 12.30
CA VAL A 141 4.13 14.94 13.66
C VAL A 141 4.49 13.50 14.01
N LYS A 142 5.37 13.35 15.00
CA LYS A 142 5.77 12.05 15.57
C LYS A 142 4.60 11.49 16.37
N VAL A 143 4.27 10.24 16.11
CA VAL A 143 3.13 9.55 16.74
C VAL A 143 3.62 8.84 17.99
N ASP A 144 2.89 8.97 19.09
CA ASP A 144 3.17 8.23 20.32
C ASP A 144 2.79 6.75 20.08
N PRO A 145 3.72 5.80 20.28
CA PRO A 145 3.44 4.37 20.13
C PRO A 145 2.24 3.88 20.94
N ASN A 146 1.97 4.48 22.11
CA ASN A 146 0.83 4.10 22.96
C ASN A 146 -0.49 4.54 22.32
N HIS A 147 -0.54 5.76 21.78
CA HIS A 147 -1.70 6.25 21.03
C HIS A 147 -1.93 5.43 19.78
N LEU A 148 -0.85 5.10 19.05
CA LEU A 148 -0.93 4.24 17.86
C LEU A 148 -1.52 2.87 18.19
N SER A 149 -1.05 2.24 19.27
CA SER A 149 -1.52 0.92 19.71
C SER A 149 -3.00 0.97 20.11
N SER A 150 -3.41 2.00 20.87
CA SER A 150 -4.79 2.20 21.28
C SER A 150 -5.74 2.36 20.08
N VAL A 151 -5.37 3.24 19.14
CA VAL A 151 -6.17 3.48 17.93
C VAL A 151 -6.19 2.25 17.03
N ARG A 152 -5.06 1.55 16.88
CA ARG A 152 -5.00 0.29 16.11
C ARG A 152 -5.98 -0.73 16.70
N ASN A 153 -5.96 -0.96 18.00
CA ASN A 153 -6.87 -1.92 18.64
C ASN A 153 -8.35 -1.55 18.47
N GLN A 154 -8.66 -0.25 18.32
CA GLN A 154 -10.02 0.23 18.13
C GLN A 154 -10.52 0.08 16.69
N PHE A 155 -9.70 0.41 15.69
CA PHE A 155 -10.15 0.55 14.30
C PHE A 155 -9.58 -0.50 13.33
N ALA A 156 -8.51 -1.20 13.72
CA ALA A 156 -7.84 -2.23 12.94
C ALA A 156 -7.16 -3.26 13.89
N PRO A 157 -7.95 -4.00 14.69
CA PRO A 157 -7.41 -4.92 15.67
C PRO A 157 -6.52 -5.97 14.99
N PRO A 158 -5.32 -6.24 15.51
CA PRO A 158 -4.36 -7.12 14.83
C PRO A 158 -4.86 -8.56 14.69
N ASP A 159 -5.81 -8.96 15.53
CA ASP A 159 -6.41 -10.28 15.62
C ASP A 159 -7.59 -10.46 14.65
N HIS A 160 -7.85 -9.47 13.78
CA HIS A 160 -8.92 -9.56 12.79
C HIS A 160 -8.58 -10.56 11.68
N PHE A 161 -9.48 -11.51 11.42
CA PHE A 161 -9.30 -12.58 10.42
C PHE A 161 -9.03 -12.07 9.00
N VAL A 162 -9.43 -10.83 8.67
CA VAL A 162 -9.09 -10.18 7.37
C VAL A 162 -7.58 -10.08 7.13
N PHE A 163 -6.77 -10.09 8.20
CA PHE A 163 -5.31 -10.08 8.10
C PHE A 163 -4.72 -11.47 7.88
N ASP A 164 -5.52 -12.53 7.99
CA ASP A 164 -5.11 -13.91 7.74
C ASP A 164 -5.27 -14.25 6.25
N LEU A 165 -4.14 -14.36 5.53
CA LEU A 165 -4.12 -14.76 4.12
C LEU A 165 -4.75 -16.15 3.92
N VAL A 166 -4.51 -17.05 4.87
CA VAL A 166 -5.02 -18.42 4.94
C VAL A 166 -5.38 -18.75 6.40
N PRO A 167 -6.30 -19.69 6.66
CA PRO A 167 -6.62 -20.11 8.02
C PRO A 167 -5.35 -20.46 8.82
N PRO A 168 -5.28 -20.13 10.12
CA PRO A 168 -4.08 -20.39 10.93
C PRO A 168 -3.61 -21.84 10.92
N GLU A 169 -4.53 -22.79 10.85
CA GLU A 169 -4.23 -24.23 10.76
C GLU A 169 -3.56 -24.58 9.44
N PHE A 170 -4.05 -24.00 8.33
CA PHE A 170 -3.46 -24.16 7.01
C PHE A 170 -2.05 -23.56 6.98
N PHE A 171 -1.89 -22.35 7.53
CA PHE A 171 -0.60 -21.66 7.60
C PHE A 171 0.45 -22.49 8.35
N GLN A 172 0.07 -23.12 9.46
CA GLN A 172 0.98 -23.96 10.24
C GLN A 172 1.48 -25.18 9.45
N LEU A 173 0.58 -25.85 8.73
CA LEU A 173 0.95 -27.00 7.90
C LEU A 173 1.83 -26.59 6.71
N ALA A 174 1.47 -25.51 6.02
CA ALA A 174 2.29 -24.97 4.93
C ALA A 174 3.69 -24.57 5.42
N SER A 175 3.77 -23.90 6.57
CA SER A 175 5.06 -23.51 7.18
C SER A 175 5.91 -24.71 7.59
N GLN A 176 5.29 -25.79 8.08
CA GLN A 176 6.00 -27.03 8.39
C GLN A 176 6.61 -27.64 7.13
N PHE A 177 5.83 -27.72 6.05
CA PHE A 177 6.30 -28.25 4.77
C PHE A 177 7.43 -27.41 4.18
N GLU A 178 7.30 -26.08 4.18
CA GLU A 178 8.36 -25.18 3.73
C GLU A 178 9.65 -25.38 4.54
N ALA A 179 9.55 -25.58 5.85
CA ALA A 179 10.71 -25.88 6.70
C ALA A 179 11.37 -27.22 6.35
N GLU A 180 10.58 -28.25 6.02
CA GLU A 180 11.09 -29.56 5.57
C GLU A 180 11.80 -29.46 4.21
N MET A 181 11.33 -28.58 3.32
CA MET A 181 11.98 -28.25 2.04
C MET A 181 13.20 -27.31 2.18
N GLY A 182 13.52 -26.86 3.39
CA GLY A 182 14.64 -25.96 3.63
C GLY A 182 14.34 -24.49 3.34
N ASN A 183 13.06 -24.10 3.33
CA ASN A 183 12.56 -22.75 3.09
C ASN A 183 13.10 -22.13 1.80
N PRO A 184 12.76 -22.68 0.62
CA PRO A 184 13.24 -22.14 -0.64
C PRO A 184 12.75 -20.70 -0.83
N GLU A 185 13.61 -19.86 -1.41
CA GLU A 185 13.20 -18.53 -1.83
C GLU A 185 12.28 -18.65 -3.06
N VAL A 186 11.06 -18.14 -2.92
CA VAL A 186 10.09 -18.07 -4.03
C VAL A 186 10.52 -17.01 -5.04
N THR A 187 10.72 -17.42 -6.28
CA THR A 187 11.10 -16.60 -7.44
C THR A 187 10.16 -16.90 -8.62
N GLU A 188 10.19 -16.04 -9.64
CA GLU A 188 9.41 -16.23 -10.87
C GLU A 188 9.65 -17.62 -11.52
N ASP A 189 10.89 -18.11 -11.50
CA ASP A 189 11.29 -19.37 -12.14
C ASP A 189 10.81 -20.62 -11.38
N ASN A 190 10.63 -20.53 -10.06
CA ASN A 190 10.37 -21.70 -9.21
C ASN A 190 9.01 -21.68 -8.52
N ILE A 191 8.26 -20.57 -8.58
CA ILE A 191 7.01 -20.41 -7.83
C ILE A 191 5.98 -21.50 -8.15
N TRP A 192 5.84 -21.87 -9.43
CA TRP A 192 4.93 -22.94 -9.84
C TRP A 192 5.40 -24.33 -9.38
N VAL A 193 6.72 -24.55 -9.27
CA VAL A 193 7.28 -25.80 -8.75
C VAL A 193 6.95 -25.92 -7.26
N ILE A 194 7.24 -24.88 -6.48
CA ILE A 194 6.93 -24.83 -5.04
C ILE A 194 5.43 -24.98 -4.81
N TYR A 195 4.61 -24.28 -5.62
CA TYR A 195 3.16 -24.40 -5.59
C TYR A 195 2.70 -25.86 -5.80
N SER A 196 3.17 -26.53 -6.86
CA SER A 196 2.78 -27.91 -7.15
C SER A 196 3.23 -28.90 -6.07
N GLU A 197 4.42 -28.70 -5.50
CA GLU A 197 4.93 -29.53 -4.39
C GLU A 197 4.06 -29.37 -3.13
N LEU A 198 3.65 -28.13 -2.81
CA LEU A 198 2.79 -27.86 -1.67
C LEU A 198 1.38 -28.42 -1.87
N VAL A 199 0.79 -28.29 -3.07
CA VAL A 199 -0.49 -28.94 -3.43
C VAL A 199 -0.39 -30.46 -3.26
N PHE A 200 0.69 -31.07 -3.77
CA PHE A 200 0.92 -32.51 -3.63
C PHE A 200 1.02 -32.93 -2.16
N TYR A 201 1.71 -32.15 -1.32
CA TYR A 201 1.80 -32.39 0.11
C TYR A 201 0.42 -32.35 0.78
N PHE A 202 -0.39 -31.32 0.49
CA PHE A 202 -1.73 -31.23 1.07
C PHE A 202 -2.63 -32.38 0.64
N HIS A 203 -2.59 -32.82 -0.62
CA HIS A 203 -3.32 -34.02 -1.06
C HIS A 203 -2.85 -35.30 -0.38
N ALA A 204 -1.55 -35.41 -0.05
CA ALA A 204 -1.02 -36.56 0.68
C ALA A 204 -1.44 -36.56 2.17
N VAL A 205 -1.75 -35.39 2.73
CA VAL A 205 -2.22 -35.20 4.11
C VAL A 205 -3.76 -35.21 4.19
N GLU A 206 -4.46 -35.06 3.06
CA GLU A 206 -5.92 -35.12 2.89
C GLU A 206 -6.47 -36.49 3.34
N GLY A 207 -6.76 -36.58 4.63
CA GLY A 207 -7.01 -37.82 5.36
C GLY A 207 -6.93 -37.66 6.89
N GLN A 208 -6.44 -36.51 7.37
CA GLN A 208 -6.55 -36.07 8.75
C GLN A 208 -7.78 -35.14 8.90
N ASP A 209 -8.71 -35.49 9.80
CA ASP A 209 -10.07 -34.91 9.92
C ASP A 209 -10.13 -33.38 10.14
N ASP A 210 -9.04 -32.73 10.53
CA ASP A 210 -9.01 -31.31 10.91
C ASP A 210 -8.95 -30.32 9.73
N LEU A 211 -8.38 -30.72 8.58
CA LEU A 211 -8.16 -29.84 7.42
C LEU A 211 -9.46 -29.53 6.65
N ASN A 212 -10.36 -30.51 6.59
CA ASN A 212 -11.63 -30.42 5.87
C ASN A 212 -12.63 -29.42 6.51
N VAL A 213 -12.55 -29.23 7.83
CA VAL A 213 -13.40 -28.26 8.55
C VAL A 213 -12.96 -26.83 8.23
N ALA A 214 -11.65 -26.55 8.23
CA ALA A 214 -11.11 -25.25 7.87
C ALA A 214 -11.32 -24.90 6.39
N LEU A 215 -11.18 -25.89 5.49
CA LEU A 215 -11.48 -25.75 4.05
C LEU A 215 -12.95 -25.42 3.81
N SER A 216 -13.87 -26.05 4.55
CA SER A 216 -15.31 -25.84 4.39
C SER A 216 -15.78 -24.49 4.91
N ALA A 217 -15.21 -23.99 6.02
CA ALA A 217 -15.60 -22.71 6.62
C ALA A 217 -15.34 -21.50 5.70
N ARG A 218 -14.26 -21.55 4.90
CA ARG A 218 -13.91 -20.48 3.95
C ARG A 218 -14.47 -20.68 2.55
N SER A 219 -14.85 -21.91 2.18
CA SER A 219 -15.54 -22.21 0.91
C SER A 219 -16.95 -21.66 0.84
N THR A 220 -17.56 -21.35 1.99
CA THR A 220 -18.83 -20.61 2.10
C THR A 220 -18.68 -19.11 1.85
N GLU A 221 -17.46 -18.57 1.78
CA GLU A 221 -17.27 -17.19 1.36
C GLU A 221 -17.45 -17.09 -0.16
N PRO A 222 -18.46 -16.33 -0.64
CA PRO A 222 -18.68 -16.19 -2.06
C PRO A 222 -17.39 -15.65 -2.71
N ALA A 223 -16.91 -16.34 -3.75
CA ALA A 223 -15.93 -15.77 -4.66
C ALA A 223 -16.44 -14.37 -5.06
N PRO A 224 -15.63 -13.30 -4.97
CA PRO A 224 -16.14 -11.94 -5.08
C PRO A 224 -16.71 -11.75 -6.50
N PRO A 225 -18.05 -11.76 -6.68
CA PRO A 225 -18.64 -11.56 -7.97
C PRO A 225 -18.91 -10.07 -8.07
N GLY A 226 -17.86 -9.28 -8.32
CA GLY A 226 -17.99 -7.83 -8.51
C GLY A 226 -18.56 -7.09 -7.29
N GLY A 227 -17.67 -6.62 -6.41
CA GLY A 227 -18.04 -5.76 -5.29
C GLY A 227 -18.13 -6.52 -3.98
N LEU A 228 -17.44 -6.00 -2.98
CA LEU A 228 -17.46 -6.41 -1.59
C LEU A 228 -18.91 -6.62 -1.15
N GLY A 229 -19.31 -7.87 -0.92
CA GLY A 229 -20.60 -8.20 -0.32
C GLY A 229 -20.64 -7.57 1.06
N VAL A 230 -21.58 -6.64 1.25
CA VAL A 230 -21.77 -5.95 2.52
C VAL A 230 -22.57 -6.88 3.41
N ASP A 231 -21.88 -7.68 4.23
CA ASP A 231 -22.46 -8.12 5.48
C ASP A 231 -22.52 -6.88 6.40
N ASP A 232 -23.73 -6.52 6.87
CA ASP A 232 -24.03 -5.31 7.65
C ASP A 232 -23.24 -5.21 8.97
N ASP A 233 -22.59 -6.29 9.42
CA ASP A 233 -21.88 -6.38 10.69
C ASP A 233 -20.46 -5.76 10.67
N GLU A 234 -19.86 -5.51 9.50
CA GLU A 234 -18.52 -4.91 9.37
C GLU A 234 -18.55 -3.42 8.99
N PHE A 235 -19.75 -2.84 8.82
CA PHE A 235 -19.89 -1.44 8.48
C PHE A 235 -19.46 -0.52 9.65
N MET A 236 -18.34 0.18 9.46
CA MET A 236 -17.88 1.19 10.41
C MET A 236 -18.40 2.57 10.01
N PRO A 237 -19.24 3.26 10.81
CA PRO A 237 -19.64 4.62 10.49
C PRO A 237 -18.45 5.57 10.64
N VAL A 238 -18.38 6.58 9.77
CA VAL A 238 -17.43 7.69 9.93
C VAL A 238 -17.82 8.48 11.19
N LEU A 239 -16.82 8.96 11.94
CA LEU A 239 -17.04 9.86 13.07
C LEU A 239 -17.92 11.06 12.66
N ASP A 240 -18.96 11.33 13.46
CA ASP A 240 -19.89 12.45 13.22
C ASP A 240 -19.23 13.79 13.56
N LEU A 241 -18.37 14.24 12.66
CA LEU A 241 -17.58 15.45 12.76
C LEU A 241 -17.66 16.24 11.45
N PRO A 242 -17.70 17.58 11.51
CA PRO A 242 -17.70 18.38 10.30
C PRO A 242 -16.35 18.23 9.57
N PRO A 243 -16.33 18.37 8.23
CA PRO A 243 -15.09 18.28 7.46
C PRO A 243 -14.14 19.42 7.83
N TYR A 244 -12.84 19.13 7.83
CA TYR A 244 -11.82 20.15 8.01
C TYR A 244 -11.93 21.28 6.96
N ARG A 245 -11.82 22.54 7.41
CA ARG A 245 -11.78 23.73 6.56
C ARG A 245 -10.55 24.57 6.92
N ASN A 246 -9.85 25.11 5.91
CA ASN A 246 -8.78 26.07 6.13
C ASN A 246 -9.35 27.28 6.90
N GLY A 247 -8.79 27.55 8.09
CA GLY A 247 -9.31 28.54 9.04
C GLY A 247 -9.84 27.96 10.35
N ASN A 248 -10.02 26.63 10.44
CA ASN A 248 -10.15 25.96 11.73
C ASN A 248 -8.83 26.16 12.49
N GLN A 249 -8.89 26.75 13.69
CA GLN A 249 -7.71 27.18 14.44
C GLN A 249 -6.71 26.03 14.65
N VAL A 250 -5.53 26.15 14.07
CA VAL A 250 -4.33 25.42 14.50
C VAL A 250 -3.57 26.37 15.42
N ILE A 251 -3.70 26.21 16.74
CA ILE A 251 -2.89 26.98 17.68
C ILE A 251 -1.60 26.22 17.94
N GLY A 252 -0.62 26.40 17.04
CA GLY A 252 0.77 26.11 17.36
C GLY A 252 1.33 27.27 18.19
N VAL A 253 1.99 26.95 19.31
CA VAL A 253 2.72 27.95 20.11
C VAL A 253 3.82 28.53 19.23
N ALA A 254 3.66 29.80 18.83
CA ALA A 254 4.74 30.56 18.23
C ALA A 254 5.81 30.77 19.30
N VAL A 255 6.93 30.05 19.20
CA VAL A 255 8.16 30.46 19.87
C VAL A 255 8.62 31.74 19.19
N THR A 256 8.47 32.86 19.88
CA THR A 256 8.94 34.17 19.44
C THR A 256 10.46 34.18 19.47
N ALA A 257 11.08 33.99 18.31
CA ALA A 257 12.48 34.32 18.10
C ALA A 257 12.57 35.70 17.44
N GLY A 258 13.11 36.65 18.21
CA GLY A 258 13.81 37.88 17.80
C GLY A 258 13.48 38.52 16.46
N ASP A 259 12.85 39.68 16.56
CA ASP A 259 12.92 40.81 15.65
C ASP A 259 14.32 41.00 15.02
N SER A 260 14.43 40.80 13.71
CA SER A 260 15.36 41.54 12.86
C SER A 260 14.79 41.61 11.44
N GLY A 261 14.47 42.83 11.03
CA GLY A 261 13.70 43.13 9.84
C GLY A 261 14.35 42.73 8.52
N PHE A 262 13.51 42.24 7.62
CA PHE A 262 13.72 42.34 6.19
C PHE A 262 12.36 42.64 5.54
N GLU A 263 12.15 43.91 5.17
CA GLU A 263 10.99 44.35 4.40
C GLU A 263 11.10 43.77 2.98
N GLY A 264 10.11 42.97 2.59
CA GLY A 264 9.91 42.52 1.23
C GLY A 264 8.43 42.57 0.90
N GLU A 265 8.01 43.63 0.22
CA GLU A 265 6.67 43.76 -0.37
C GLU A 265 6.40 42.56 -1.29
N GLY A 266 5.34 41.80 -1.00
CA GLY A 266 4.93 40.64 -1.80
C GLY A 266 3.44 40.41 -1.67
N THR A 267 2.69 40.88 -2.66
CA THR A 267 1.25 40.74 -2.83
C THR A 267 0.76 39.31 -2.59
N GLY A 268 -0.20 39.15 -1.68
CA GLY A 268 -0.89 37.90 -1.44
C GLY A 268 -1.67 37.46 -2.68
N SER A 269 -1.31 36.31 -3.24
CA SER A 269 -2.13 35.58 -4.21
C SER A 269 -2.44 34.22 -3.63
N ALA A 270 -3.72 33.99 -3.37
CA ALA A 270 -4.28 32.71 -2.98
C ALA A 270 -3.98 31.67 -4.04
N TYR A 271 -3.36 30.56 -3.65
CA TYR A 271 -3.33 29.35 -4.48
C TYR A 271 -4.73 28.73 -4.43
N SER A 272 -5.58 29.14 -5.38
CA SER A 272 -6.76 28.39 -5.76
C SER A 272 -6.31 27.22 -6.63
N ASP A 273 -6.34 26.00 -6.09
CA ASP A 273 -6.20 24.76 -6.87
C ASP A 273 -7.45 24.58 -7.75
N THR A 274 -7.51 25.35 -8.83
CA THR A 274 -8.40 25.15 -9.96
C THR A 274 -7.64 25.50 -11.22
N GLU A 275 -6.71 24.63 -11.62
CA GLU A 275 -6.28 24.57 -13.02
C GLU A 275 -6.57 23.18 -13.58
N ASN A 276 -7.49 23.17 -14.54
CA ASN A 276 -7.79 22.08 -15.44
C ASN A 276 -6.51 21.51 -16.05
N MET A 277 -6.07 20.35 -15.59
CA MET A 277 -5.16 19.53 -16.38
C MET A 277 -5.97 18.83 -17.49
N ASN A 278 -6.11 19.52 -18.61
CA ASN A 278 -6.41 18.87 -19.89
C ASN A 278 -5.16 18.07 -20.30
N TYR A 279 -5.12 16.79 -19.97
CA TYR A 279 -4.20 15.86 -20.64
C TYR A 279 -4.76 15.57 -22.03
N SER A 280 -4.18 16.23 -23.03
CA SER A 280 -4.40 15.89 -24.43
C SER A 280 -3.81 14.52 -24.70
N SER A 281 -4.67 13.60 -25.13
CA SER A 281 -4.30 12.34 -25.76
C SER A 281 -3.71 12.65 -27.14
N ASP A 282 -2.40 12.73 -27.25
CA ASP A 282 -1.73 12.54 -28.55
C ASP A 282 -0.33 11.92 -28.34
N GLY A 283 0.04 11.07 -29.28
CA GLY A 283 1.04 10.03 -29.14
C GLY A 283 2.49 10.45 -29.32
N SER A 284 3.34 9.43 -29.10
CA SER A 284 4.74 9.27 -29.51
C SER A 284 5.75 10.31 -29.02
N GLU A 285 6.64 9.87 -28.11
CA GLU A 285 8.05 9.69 -28.48
C GLU A 285 8.76 8.80 -27.44
N GLU A 286 9.51 7.85 -27.98
CA GLU A 286 10.15 6.73 -27.34
C GLU A 286 11.32 7.14 -26.43
N ALA A 287 11.44 6.46 -25.30
CA ALA A 287 12.72 6.08 -24.72
C ALA A 287 12.50 4.76 -23.96
N GLY A 288 12.58 3.65 -24.70
CA GLY A 288 12.50 2.31 -24.14
C GLY A 288 13.68 2.06 -23.19
N ILE A 289 13.37 1.74 -21.93
CA ILE A 289 14.30 1.00 -21.08
C ILE A 289 14.02 -0.47 -21.39
N ILE A 290 14.80 -1.03 -22.30
CA ILE A 290 14.80 -2.46 -22.60
C ILE A 290 15.48 -3.17 -21.42
N PHE A 291 14.77 -4.06 -20.74
CA PHE A 291 15.37 -5.04 -19.85
C PHE A 291 16.10 -6.08 -20.73
N THR A 292 17.43 -6.14 -20.66
CA THR A 292 18.19 -7.28 -21.17
C THR A 292 18.74 -8.08 -19.98
N PRO A 293 18.51 -9.40 -19.89
CA PRO A 293 19.08 -10.23 -18.85
C PRO A 293 20.52 -10.65 -19.22
N GLY A 294 21.42 -10.55 -18.24
CA GLY A 294 22.61 -11.41 -18.08
C GLY A 294 23.63 -11.50 -19.21
N GLY A 295 24.74 -10.77 -19.05
CA GLY A 295 26.03 -11.09 -19.69
C GLY A 295 27.14 -10.98 -18.65
N SER A 296 27.54 -12.12 -18.09
CA SER A 296 28.75 -12.28 -17.30
C SER A 296 29.97 -11.98 -18.16
N ASP A 297 30.88 -11.13 -17.69
CA ASP A 297 32.30 -11.27 -17.98
C ASP A 297 33.12 -10.68 -16.82
N ASN A 298 33.75 -11.60 -16.09
CA ASN A 298 34.95 -11.34 -15.30
C ASN A 298 36.09 -11.00 -16.26
N GLU A 299 36.89 -9.97 -15.97
CA GLU A 299 38.36 -10.04 -16.12
C GLU A 299 39.02 -8.80 -15.48
N ASP A 300 39.63 -9.03 -14.32
CA ASP A 300 41.00 -8.72 -13.91
C ASP A 300 41.71 -7.38 -14.29
N MET A 301 42.44 -6.91 -13.27
CA MET A 301 43.74 -6.19 -13.31
C MET A 301 43.76 -4.72 -13.75
N TYR A 302 43.70 -3.78 -12.79
CA TYR A 302 44.83 -3.21 -12.04
C TYR A 302 44.36 -2.07 -11.13
#